data_AF-A0A2N7QD76-F1
#
_entry.id   AF-A0A2N7QD76-F1
#
_cell.length_a   1.000
_cell.length_b   1.000
_cell.length_c   1.000
_cell.angle_alpha   90.00
_cell.angle_beta   90.00
_cell.angle_gamma   90.00
#
_symmetry.space_group_name_H-M   'P 1'
#
loop_
_entity.id
_entity.type
_entity.pdbx_description
1 polymer ?
#
loop_
_entity_poly.entity_id
_entity_poly.type
_entity_poly.pdbx_seq_one_letter_code
_entity_poly.pdbx_strand_id
1 'polypeptide(L)'
;MIEVNPAIRPDESLNTFYRGRIHVLQRKSGFRFSVDAPLLADFIQTKNTDEIIELGTGCGIISLLLSVKPFRHIVALEIQSAMADLARRNVMLNNLEGRVTIIQKDFRQYQPYRKFDIIFSNPPYIRKNSGFLSPSEEKNIAKHEIYCTLEEILTWTKNWLKETGSAYFIFPYNRREEFEEEVKKQELKIKSCRSVYPRESEPPNFFLVRCNFEAESQEVLPPLILLGPDGRYTPEAEEIFTGRQRKFKEINWDNIADIEY
;
A
#
# COMPACT_ATOMS: atom_id res chain seq x y z
N MET A 1 17.46 -0.77 -21.99
CA MET A 1 17.43 -0.29 -20.59
C MET A 1 17.23 1.22 -20.65
N ILE A 2 16.21 1.75 -19.99
CA ILE A 2 16.03 3.21 -19.88
C ILE A 2 17.03 3.67 -18.83
N GLU A 3 17.90 4.63 -19.17
CA GLU A 3 18.87 5.21 -18.25
C GLU A 3 18.11 6.08 -17.23
N VAL A 4 18.06 5.63 -15.96
CA VAL A 4 17.34 6.32 -14.89
C VAL A 4 18.34 7.18 -14.12
N ASN A 5 18.11 8.50 -14.05
CA ASN A 5 18.95 9.45 -13.30
C ASN A 5 18.26 9.84 -11.98
N PRO A 6 18.86 9.55 -10.81
CA PRO A 6 18.28 9.87 -9.49
C PRO A 6 18.39 11.35 -9.11
N ALA A 7 18.99 12.22 -9.94
CA ALA A 7 19.12 13.65 -9.67
C ALA A 7 17.76 14.32 -9.41
N ILE A 8 17.66 15.13 -8.35
CA ILE A 8 16.45 15.86 -7.97
C ILE A 8 16.11 16.89 -9.06
N ARG A 9 14.86 16.90 -9.53
CA ARG A 9 14.39 17.90 -10.51
C ARG A 9 13.87 19.18 -9.81
N PRO A 10 13.82 20.33 -10.50
CA PRO A 10 13.41 21.61 -9.88
C PRO A 10 12.04 21.58 -9.21
N ASP A 11 11.11 20.80 -9.73
CA ASP A 11 9.76 20.59 -9.22
C ASP A 11 9.65 19.49 -8.16
N GLU A 12 10.78 18.97 -7.66
CA GLU A 12 10.82 17.85 -6.72
C GLU A 12 11.48 18.22 -5.38
N SER A 13 11.04 17.56 -4.30
CA SER A 13 11.63 17.61 -2.97
C SER A 13 12.07 16.20 -2.56
N LEU A 14 13.23 16.11 -1.91
CA LEU A 14 13.67 14.88 -1.26
C LEU A 14 13.17 14.86 0.20
N ASN A 15 12.41 13.83 0.56
CA ASN A 15 11.93 13.60 1.91
C ASN A 15 12.49 12.29 2.44
N THR A 16 12.70 12.21 3.76
CA THR A 16 13.24 11.02 4.43
C THR A 16 12.23 10.41 5.40
N PHE A 17 12.12 9.09 5.41
CA PHE A 17 11.23 8.31 6.27
C PHE A 17 12.02 7.35 7.13
N TYR A 18 11.36 6.83 8.17
CA TYR A 18 11.90 5.80 9.04
C TYR A 18 13.28 6.17 9.60
N ARG A 19 13.40 7.42 10.08
CA ARG A 19 14.63 8.02 10.64
C ARG A 19 15.79 8.07 9.63
N GLY A 20 15.51 8.45 8.39
CA GLY A 20 16.54 8.60 7.36
C GLY A 20 16.87 7.32 6.59
N ARG A 21 16.22 6.19 6.91
CA ARG A 21 16.47 4.92 6.22
C ARG A 21 15.91 4.88 4.80
N ILE A 22 14.83 5.60 4.55
CA ILE A 22 14.14 5.61 3.25
C ILE A 22 14.11 7.02 2.69
N HIS A 23 14.52 7.17 1.43
CA HIS A 23 14.63 8.42 0.71
C HIS A 23 13.58 8.48 -0.41
N VAL A 24 12.79 9.54 -0.48
CA VAL A 24 11.67 9.62 -1.43
C VAL A 24 11.63 11.00 -2.07
N LEU A 25 11.82 11.01 -3.38
CA LEU A 25 11.52 12.13 -4.25
C LEU A 25 10.00 12.26 -4.39
N GLN A 26 9.51 13.47 -4.16
CA GLN A 26 8.11 13.84 -4.34
C GLN A 26 8.03 15.10 -5.18
N ARG A 27 6.97 15.26 -5.97
CA ARG A 27 6.68 16.56 -6.58
C ARG A 27 6.33 17.59 -5.50
N LYS A 28 6.77 18.84 -5.71
CA LYS A 28 6.46 19.99 -4.86
C LYS A 28 4.98 20.37 -4.97
N SER A 29 4.42 20.25 -6.17
CA SER A 29 2.99 20.41 -6.47
C SER A 29 2.35 19.07 -6.87
N GLY A 30 1.02 18.97 -6.72
CA GLY A 30 0.29 17.73 -7.04
C GLY A 30 0.18 16.75 -5.87
N PHE A 31 0.06 15.45 -6.15
CA PHE A 31 -0.13 14.42 -5.14
C PHE A 31 1.13 14.24 -4.28
N ARG A 32 0.98 14.48 -2.97
CA ARG A 32 1.95 14.10 -1.94
C ARG A 32 1.31 13.01 -1.10
N PHE A 33 2.03 11.92 -0.85
CA PHE A 33 1.48 10.82 -0.05
C PHE A 33 1.13 11.33 1.36
N SER A 34 0.10 10.74 1.98
CA SER A 34 -0.44 11.20 3.26
C SER A 34 -0.05 10.25 4.40
N VAL A 35 -0.69 10.38 5.56
CA VAL A 35 -0.50 9.47 6.69
C VAL A 35 -0.86 8.01 6.36
N ASP A 36 -1.65 7.78 5.32
CA ASP A 36 -2.11 6.45 4.89
C ASP A 36 -1.00 5.49 4.43
N ALA A 37 0.01 5.97 3.69
CA ALA A 37 1.10 5.15 3.17
C ALA A 37 1.88 4.39 4.26
N PRO A 38 2.44 5.05 5.30
CA PRO A 38 3.13 4.34 6.39
C PRO A 38 2.19 3.47 7.23
N LEU A 39 0.92 3.82 7.35
CA LEU A 39 -0.08 3.01 8.06
C LEU A 39 -0.33 1.68 7.34
N LEU A 40 -0.54 1.72 6.02
CA LEU A 40 -0.70 0.51 5.21
C LEU A 40 0.59 -0.32 5.20
N ALA A 41 1.75 0.34 5.04
CA ALA A 41 3.04 -0.34 5.07
C ALA A 41 3.28 -1.08 6.39
N ASP A 42 2.96 -0.51 7.56
CA ASP A 42 3.08 -1.22 8.85
C ASP A 42 2.07 -2.38 8.97
N PHE A 43 0.84 -2.18 8.48
CA PHE A 43 -0.23 -3.17 8.57
C PHE A 43 0.04 -4.45 7.78
N ILE A 44 0.65 -4.33 6.59
CA ILE A 44 1.00 -5.48 5.74
C ILE A 44 1.96 -6.43 6.47
N GLN A 45 1.68 -7.73 6.42
CA GLN A 45 2.52 -8.78 7.00
C GLN A 45 3.21 -9.53 5.87
N THR A 46 4.54 -9.59 5.89
CA THR A 46 5.34 -10.20 4.82
C THR A 46 6.30 -11.27 5.35
N LYS A 47 6.72 -12.17 4.47
CA LYS A 47 7.72 -13.24 4.66
C LYS A 47 8.76 -13.16 3.54
N ASN A 48 9.96 -13.69 3.78
CA ASN A 48 11.07 -13.70 2.80
C ASN A 48 10.73 -14.34 1.44
N THR A 49 9.70 -15.18 1.37
CA THR A 49 9.28 -15.88 0.16
C THR A 49 8.23 -15.13 -0.67
N ASP A 50 7.64 -14.07 -0.12
CA ASP A 50 6.45 -13.47 -0.69
C ASP A 50 6.74 -12.74 -2.01
N GLU A 51 5.99 -13.12 -3.04
CA GLU A 51 5.85 -12.40 -4.29
C GLU A 51 4.66 -11.45 -4.15
N ILE A 52 4.91 -10.15 -4.32
CA ILE A 52 3.96 -9.09 -3.96
C ILE A 52 3.62 -8.25 -5.20
N ILE A 53 2.38 -7.76 -5.28
CA ILE A 53 2.00 -6.74 -6.26
C ILE A 53 1.30 -5.54 -5.61
N GLU A 54 1.71 -4.34 -6.03
CA GLU A 54 1.09 -3.06 -5.66
C GLU A 54 0.25 -2.54 -6.83
N LEU A 55 -1.03 -2.26 -6.57
CA LEU A 55 -1.95 -1.68 -7.55
C LEU A 55 -2.03 -0.17 -7.35
N GLY A 56 -1.45 0.60 -8.27
CA GLY A 56 -1.41 2.07 -8.21
C GLY A 56 -0.34 2.58 -7.26
N THR A 57 0.94 2.43 -7.64
CA THR A 57 2.08 2.73 -6.75
C THR A 57 2.38 4.23 -6.59
N GLY A 58 1.92 5.08 -7.51
CA GLY A 58 2.24 6.50 -7.50
C GLY A 58 3.76 6.72 -7.54
N CYS A 59 4.33 7.29 -6.48
CA CYS A 59 5.77 7.53 -6.36
C CYS A 59 6.56 6.35 -5.76
N GLY A 60 5.93 5.20 -5.52
CA GLY A 60 6.60 4.02 -4.94
C GLY A 60 6.57 3.97 -3.42
N ILE A 61 6.01 4.96 -2.73
CA ILE A 61 6.20 5.15 -1.28
C ILE A 61 5.93 3.90 -0.45
N ILE A 62 4.81 3.18 -0.67
CA ILE A 62 4.46 2.03 0.17
C ILE A 62 5.44 0.88 -0.07
N SER A 63 5.77 0.59 -1.32
CA SER A 63 6.83 -0.38 -1.68
C SER A 63 8.18 -0.05 -1.05
N LEU A 64 8.58 1.23 -1.02
CA LEU A 64 9.82 1.68 -0.38
C LEU A 64 9.75 1.52 1.14
N LEU A 65 8.65 1.88 1.78
CA LEU A 65 8.49 1.70 3.22
C LEU A 65 8.46 0.21 3.60
N LEU A 66 7.83 -0.64 2.80
CA LEU A 66 7.85 -2.08 2.99
C LEU A 66 9.26 -2.69 2.91
N SER A 67 10.23 -2.02 2.26
CA SER A 67 11.59 -2.54 2.06
C SER A 67 12.34 -2.91 3.35
N VAL A 68 11.94 -2.35 4.50
CA VAL A 68 12.46 -2.69 5.82
C VAL A 68 11.96 -4.05 6.35
N LYS A 69 11.02 -4.67 5.64
CA LYS A 69 10.44 -5.98 5.93
C LYS A 69 10.98 -7.06 4.96
N PRO A 70 10.98 -8.34 5.37
CA PRO A 70 11.38 -9.45 4.52
C PRO A 70 10.35 -9.69 3.42
N PHE A 71 10.78 -9.74 2.17
CA PHE A 71 10.00 -10.18 1.01
C PHE A 71 10.93 -10.53 -0.14
N ARG A 72 10.46 -11.41 -1.04
CA ARG A 72 11.24 -11.83 -2.20
C ARG A 72 11.26 -10.75 -3.26
N HIS A 73 10.09 -10.30 -3.71
CA HIS A 73 9.98 -9.30 -4.79
C HIS A 73 8.63 -8.56 -4.75
N ILE A 74 8.65 -7.28 -5.14
CA ILE A 74 7.44 -6.47 -5.37
C ILE A 74 7.39 -6.05 -6.84
N VAL A 75 6.25 -6.30 -7.50
CA VAL A 75 5.87 -5.66 -8.75
C VAL A 75 4.94 -4.49 -8.44
N ALA A 76 5.28 -3.28 -8.85
CA ALA A 76 4.48 -2.10 -8.57
C ALA A 76 3.98 -1.47 -9.87
N LEU A 77 2.65 -1.40 -10.02
CA LEU A 77 1.99 -0.91 -11.23
C LEU A 77 1.60 0.57 -11.11
N GLU A 78 1.96 1.37 -12.10
CA GLU A 78 1.53 2.77 -12.23
C GLU A 78 1.16 3.08 -13.67
N ILE A 79 0.03 3.74 -13.90
CA ILE A 79 -0.43 4.06 -15.26
C ILE A 79 0.24 5.34 -15.80
N GLN A 80 0.49 6.31 -14.94
CA GLN A 80 1.05 7.61 -15.31
C GLN A 80 2.56 7.52 -15.51
N SER A 81 3.03 7.78 -16.73
CA SER A 81 4.45 7.74 -17.08
C SER A 81 5.34 8.56 -16.14
N ALA A 82 4.91 9.78 -15.81
CA ALA A 82 5.64 10.68 -14.93
C ALA A 82 5.78 10.14 -13.49
N MET A 83 4.74 9.50 -12.96
CA MET A 83 4.78 8.88 -11.63
C MET A 83 5.58 7.59 -11.64
N ALA A 84 5.46 6.77 -12.69
CA ALA A 84 6.26 5.57 -12.86
C ALA A 84 7.77 5.88 -12.98
N ASP A 85 8.14 6.95 -13.68
CA ASP A 85 9.52 7.45 -13.72
C ASP A 85 10.01 7.88 -12.33
N LEU A 86 9.21 8.67 -11.61
CA LEU A 86 9.53 9.09 -10.24
C LEU A 86 9.71 7.88 -9.31
N ALA A 87 8.83 6.88 -9.39
CA ALA A 87 8.92 5.65 -8.61
C ALA A 87 10.19 4.85 -8.93
N ARG A 88 10.59 4.74 -10.21
CA ARG A 88 11.86 4.07 -10.58
C ARG A 88 13.06 4.76 -9.98
N ARG A 89 13.09 6.10 -10.03
CA ARG A 89 14.16 6.91 -9.43
C ARG A 89 14.19 6.74 -7.92
N ASN A 90 13.04 6.64 -7.26
CA ASN A 90 12.99 6.34 -5.83
C ASN A 90 13.47 4.93 -5.49
N VAL A 91 13.12 3.92 -6.29
CA VAL A 91 13.64 2.55 -6.11
C VAL A 91 15.17 2.55 -6.19
N MET A 92 15.73 3.21 -7.21
CA MET A 92 17.18 3.35 -7.37
C MET A 92 17.84 4.12 -6.23
N LEU A 93 17.23 5.21 -5.77
CA LEU A 93 17.75 6.01 -4.66
C LEU A 93 17.88 5.21 -3.34
N ASN A 94 17.10 4.14 -3.19
CA ASN A 94 17.16 3.26 -2.03
C ASN A 94 17.88 1.92 -2.30
N ASN A 95 18.49 1.74 -3.46
CA ASN A 95 19.16 0.49 -3.89
C ASN A 95 18.22 -0.73 -3.86
N LEU A 96 16.98 -0.56 -4.35
CA LEU A 96 15.93 -1.59 -4.31
C LEU A 96 15.62 -2.20 -5.68
N GLU A 97 16.40 -1.94 -6.72
CA GLU A 97 16.13 -2.39 -8.10
C GLU A 97 16.04 -3.92 -8.23
N GLY A 98 16.78 -4.65 -7.39
CA GLY A 98 16.70 -6.12 -7.33
C GLY A 98 15.49 -6.68 -6.59
N ARG A 99 14.75 -5.84 -5.85
CA ARG A 99 13.63 -6.25 -4.98
C ARG A 99 12.29 -5.62 -5.38
N VAL A 100 12.30 -4.48 -6.06
CA VAL A 100 11.10 -3.73 -6.44
C VAL A 100 11.18 -3.36 -7.92
N THR A 101 10.22 -3.83 -8.71
CA THR A 101 10.12 -3.52 -10.15
C THR A 101 8.93 -2.62 -10.41
N ILE A 102 9.18 -1.43 -10.97
CA ILE A 102 8.11 -0.51 -11.40
C ILE A 102 7.74 -0.79 -12.86
N ILE A 103 6.47 -1.12 -13.10
CA ILE A 103 5.91 -1.33 -14.43
C ILE A 103 4.94 -0.19 -14.72
N GLN A 104 5.22 0.58 -15.78
CA GLN A 104 4.28 1.58 -16.27
C GLN A 104 3.21 0.86 -17.10
N LYS A 105 2.07 0.56 -16.50
CA LYS A 105 0.96 -0.09 -17.20
C LYS A 105 -0.34 0.15 -16.45
N ASP A 106 -1.42 0.23 -17.22
CA ASP A 106 -2.75 0.00 -16.69
C ASP A 106 -2.85 -1.45 -16.20
N PHE A 107 -3.20 -1.66 -14.93
CA PHE A 107 -3.34 -3.01 -14.38
C PHE A 107 -4.44 -3.80 -15.12
N ARG A 108 -5.45 -3.15 -15.72
CA ARG A 108 -6.47 -3.81 -16.57
C ARG A 108 -5.87 -4.49 -17.80
N GLN A 109 -4.69 -4.06 -18.22
CA GLN A 109 -3.94 -4.59 -19.35
C GLN A 109 -2.73 -5.41 -18.90
N TYR A 110 -2.48 -5.52 -17.60
CA TYR A 110 -1.39 -6.33 -17.06
C TYR A 110 -1.84 -7.78 -16.93
N GLN A 111 -1.00 -8.71 -17.38
CA GLN A 111 -1.25 -10.14 -17.26
C GLN A 111 -0.03 -10.74 -16.58
N PRO A 112 -0.10 -11.00 -15.26
CA PRO A 112 1.01 -11.64 -14.58
C PRO A 112 1.08 -13.12 -14.96
N TYR A 113 2.31 -13.63 -15.12
CA TYR A 113 2.55 -15.05 -15.38
C TYR A 113 2.30 -15.95 -14.16
N ARG A 114 2.07 -15.36 -12.99
CA ARG A 114 1.89 -16.05 -11.71
C ARG A 114 0.96 -15.26 -10.80
N LYS A 115 0.34 -15.95 -9.85
CA LYS A 115 -0.38 -15.33 -8.73
C LYS A 115 0.58 -14.85 -7.65
N PHE A 116 0.13 -13.89 -6.84
CA PHE A 116 0.90 -13.24 -5.79
C PHE A 116 0.48 -13.74 -4.41
N ASP A 117 1.45 -13.81 -3.50
CA ASP A 117 1.22 -14.09 -2.07
C ASP A 117 0.53 -12.90 -1.41
N ILE A 118 0.91 -11.69 -1.83
CA ILE A 118 0.36 -10.44 -1.30
C ILE A 118 -0.05 -9.51 -2.44
N ILE A 119 -1.24 -8.94 -2.32
CA ILE A 119 -1.70 -7.82 -3.13
C ILE A 119 -1.96 -6.65 -2.20
N PHE A 120 -1.56 -5.44 -2.55
CA PHE A 120 -1.96 -4.28 -1.78
C PHE A 120 -2.25 -3.06 -2.64
N SER A 121 -3.09 -2.17 -2.12
CA SER A 121 -3.39 -0.90 -2.77
C SER A 121 -3.79 0.16 -1.74
N ASN A 122 -3.40 1.40 -2.04
CA ASN A 122 -3.97 2.59 -1.43
C ASN A 122 -4.76 3.33 -2.52
N PRO A 123 -6.01 2.92 -2.80
CA PRO A 123 -6.74 3.39 -3.96
C PRO A 123 -7.19 4.84 -3.82
N PRO A 124 -7.31 5.59 -4.93
CA PRO A 124 -7.86 6.95 -4.88
C PRO A 124 -9.31 6.92 -4.39
N TYR A 125 -9.62 7.76 -3.41
CA TYR A 125 -10.88 7.71 -2.66
C TYR A 125 -12.09 8.39 -3.34
N ILE A 126 -11.96 8.82 -4.59
CA ILE A 126 -12.95 9.69 -5.25
C ILE A 126 -14.05 8.84 -5.90
N ARG A 127 -15.32 9.18 -5.65
CA ARG A 127 -16.46 8.59 -6.36
C ARG A 127 -16.54 9.15 -7.78
N LYS A 128 -16.82 8.31 -8.78
CA LYS A 128 -17.00 8.73 -10.19
C LYS A 128 -17.99 9.90 -10.39
N ASN A 129 -18.89 10.15 -9.42
CA ASN A 129 -19.95 11.17 -9.50
C ASN A 129 -19.90 12.30 -8.43
N SER A 130 -18.82 12.44 -7.64
CA SER A 130 -18.73 13.54 -6.66
C SER A 130 -18.22 14.84 -7.32
N GLY A 131 -19.14 15.68 -7.79
CA GLY A 131 -18.87 16.92 -8.52
C GLY A 131 -18.25 18.06 -7.68
N PHE A 132 -16.95 18.00 -7.42
CA PHE A 132 -16.15 19.19 -7.08
C PHE A 132 -14.88 19.23 -7.93
N LEU A 133 -14.97 19.96 -9.04
CA LEU A 133 -13.87 20.19 -9.98
C LEU A 133 -12.99 21.33 -9.47
N SER A 134 -11.87 21.04 -8.80
CA SER A 134 -10.84 22.08 -8.62
C SER A 134 -10.04 22.28 -9.92
N PRO A 135 -9.58 23.51 -10.24
CA PRO A 135 -9.18 23.90 -11.59
C PRO A 135 -7.75 23.52 -12.03
N SER A 136 -6.96 22.77 -11.24
CA SER A 136 -5.63 22.38 -11.69
C SER A 136 -5.72 21.32 -12.79
N GLU A 137 -5.11 21.58 -13.96
CA GLU A 137 -5.16 20.71 -15.15
C GLU A 137 -4.65 19.29 -14.88
N GLU A 138 -3.72 19.11 -13.94
CA GLU A 138 -3.25 17.80 -13.47
C GLU A 138 -4.34 16.98 -12.76
N LYS A 139 -5.32 17.64 -12.11
CA LYS A 139 -6.51 16.95 -11.56
C LYS A 139 -7.51 16.61 -12.65
N ASN A 140 -7.51 17.30 -13.80
CA ASN A 140 -8.47 17.04 -14.88
C ASN A 140 -8.03 15.91 -15.81
N ILE A 141 -6.72 15.78 -16.08
CA ILE A 141 -6.18 14.61 -16.80
C ILE A 141 -6.32 13.34 -15.94
N ALA A 142 -6.17 13.47 -14.61
CA ALA A 142 -6.47 12.39 -13.67
C ALA A 142 -7.96 11.99 -13.58
N LYS A 143 -8.89 12.78 -14.13
CA LYS A 143 -10.34 12.54 -13.92
C LYS A 143 -11.00 11.65 -14.96
N HIS A 144 -10.41 11.43 -16.13
CA HIS A 144 -11.04 10.65 -17.20
C HIS A 144 -10.33 9.32 -17.51
N GLU A 145 -9.01 9.20 -17.26
CA GLU A 145 -8.26 7.94 -17.47
C GLU A 145 -8.03 7.11 -16.19
N ILE A 146 -8.08 7.71 -14.99
CA ILE A 146 -7.47 7.15 -13.75
C ILE A 146 -8.47 6.56 -12.72
N TYR A 147 -9.79 6.73 -12.90
CA TYR A 147 -10.74 6.15 -11.93
C TYR A 147 -10.92 4.64 -12.12
N CYS A 148 -10.01 3.87 -11.52
CA CYS A 148 -10.29 2.50 -11.14
C CYS A 148 -11.37 2.49 -10.06
N THR A 149 -12.44 1.73 -10.26
CA THR A 149 -13.44 1.50 -9.21
C THR A 149 -12.90 0.54 -8.16
N LEU A 150 -13.48 0.60 -6.96
CA LEU A 150 -13.22 -0.39 -5.92
C LEU A 150 -13.50 -1.82 -6.42
N GLU A 151 -14.59 -1.99 -7.18
CA GLU A 151 -14.95 -3.25 -7.87
C GLU A 151 -13.79 -3.73 -8.75
N GLU A 152 -13.27 -2.89 -9.65
CA GLU A 152 -12.15 -3.27 -10.53
C GLU A 152 -10.92 -3.73 -9.73
N ILE A 153 -10.55 -3.00 -8.66
CA ILE A 153 -9.41 -3.38 -7.80
C ILE A 153 -9.64 -4.74 -7.17
N LEU A 154 -10.82 -4.98 -6.60
CA LEU A 154 -11.12 -6.22 -5.92
C LEU A 154 -11.28 -7.40 -6.90
N THR A 155 -11.79 -7.17 -8.11
CA THR A 155 -11.80 -8.16 -9.20
C THR A 155 -10.40 -8.59 -9.59
N TRP A 156 -9.47 -7.64 -9.84
CA TRP A 156 -8.09 -7.99 -10.17
C TRP A 156 -7.35 -8.61 -9.00
N THR A 157 -7.65 -8.16 -7.78
CA THR A 157 -7.16 -8.79 -6.55
C THR A 157 -7.56 -10.25 -6.49
N LYS A 158 -8.85 -10.57 -6.67
CA LYS A 158 -9.36 -11.96 -6.72
C LYS A 158 -8.61 -12.79 -7.77
N ASN A 159 -8.42 -12.23 -8.97
CA ASN A 159 -7.83 -12.97 -10.09
C ASN A 159 -6.33 -13.25 -9.90
N TRP A 160 -5.60 -12.35 -9.25
CA TRP A 160 -4.14 -12.45 -9.12
C TRP A 160 -3.68 -12.96 -7.75
N LEU A 161 -4.54 -13.04 -6.76
CA LEU A 161 -4.18 -13.54 -5.43
C LEU A 161 -4.11 -15.08 -5.43
N LYS A 162 -3.08 -15.63 -4.80
CA LYS A 162 -3.01 -17.07 -4.46
C LYS A 162 -4.12 -17.44 -3.49
N GLU A 163 -4.52 -18.71 -3.48
CA GLU A 163 -5.57 -19.22 -2.58
C GLU A 163 -5.25 -18.97 -1.10
N THR A 164 -3.98 -19.17 -0.72
CA THR A 164 -3.45 -18.91 0.63
C THR A 164 -2.93 -17.48 0.83
N GLY A 165 -3.10 -16.62 -0.18
CA GLY A 165 -2.58 -15.25 -0.20
C GLY A 165 -3.37 -14.29 0.70
N SER A 166 -2.87 -13.06 0.84
CA SER A 166 -3.60 -11.99 1.54
C SER A 166 -3.56 -10.67 0.77
N ALA A 167 -4.71 -10.00 0.68
CA ALA A 167 -4.83 -8.68 0.10
C ALA A 167 -4.94 -7.62 1.20
N TYR A 168 -4.30 -6.47 1.05
CA TYR A 168 -4.27 -5.40 2.05
C TYR A 168 -4.67 -4.05 1.45
N PHE A 169 -5.55 -3.35 2.17
CA PHE A 169 -6.03 -2.04 1.74
C PHE A 169 -6.11 -1.08 2.92
N ILE A 170 -5.96 0.20 2.61
CA ILE A 170 -6.41 1.31 3.46
C ILE A 170 -7.53 2.03 2.72
N PHE A 171 -8.63 2.35 3.42
CA PHE A 171 -9.79 2.96 2.79
C PHE A 171 -10.50 3.93 3.76
N PRO A 172 -11.27 4.93 3.27
CA PRO A 172 -11.94 5.89 4.12
C PRO A 172 -13.04 5.19 4.92
N TYR A 173 -13.10 5.48 6.21
CA TYR A 173 -14.01 4.79 7.12
C TYR A 173 -15.50 4.99 6.75
N ASN A 174 -15.86 6.17 6.28
CA ASN A 174 -17.23 6.47 5.83
C ASN A 174 -17.68 5.69 4.59
N ARG A 175 -16.78 4.97 3.91
CA ARG A 175 -17.07 4.07 2.77
C ARG A 175 -16.84 2.60 3.13
N ARG A 176 -16.77 2.28 4.41
CA ARG A 176 -16.54 0.91 4.89
C ARG A 176 -17.63 -0.07 4.44
N GLU A 177 -18.90 0.31 4.54
CA GLU A 177 -20.02 -0.55 4.12
C GLU A 177 -19.93 -0.88 2.61
N GLU A 178 -19.68 0.13 1.78
CA GLU A 178 -19.43 -0.03 0.35
C GLU A 178 -18.26 -0.99 0.07
N PHE A 179 -17.18 -0.90 0.85
CA PHE A 179 -16.04 -1.82 0.77
C PHE A 179 -16.40 -3.24 1.15
N GLU A 180 -17.11 -3.43 2.26
CA GLU A 180 -17.51 -4.74 2.78
C GLU A 180 -18.48 -5.46 1.81
N GLU A 181 -19.40 -4.72 1.19
CA GLU A 181 -20.28 -5.24 0.15
C GLU A 181 -19.50 -5.73 -1.06
N GLU A 182 -18.54 -4.93 -1.55
CA GLU A 182 -17.77 -5.29 -2.74
C GLU A 182 -16.84 -6.48 -2.48
N VAL A 183 -16.22 -6.56 -1.31
CA VAL A 183 -15.45 -7.73 -0.89
C VAL A 183 -16.29 -9.02 -0.96
N LYS A 184 -17.54 -8.96 -0.46
CA LYS A 184 -18.46 -10.10 -0.52
C LYS A 184 -18.80 -10.50 -1.96
N LYS A 185 -19.06 -9.54 -2.86
CA LYS A 185 -19.36 -9.82 -4.28
C LYS A 185 -18.19 -10.50 -4.99
N GLN A 186 -16.96 -10.17 -4.62
CA GLN A 186 -15.76 -10.76 -5.22
C GLN A 186 -15.35 -12.11 -4.58
N GLU A 187 -16.18 -12.67 -3.69
CA GLU A 187 -15.90 -13.93 -2.95
C GLU A 187 -14.62 -13.87 -2.09
N LEU A 188 -14.19 -12.66 -1.75
CA LEU A 188 -13.16 -12.41 -0.76
C LEU A 188 -13.80 -12.32 0.62
N LYS A 189 -13.00 -12.54 1.65
CA LYS A 189 -13.44 -12.46 3.05
C LYS A 189 -12.49 -11.55 3.82
N ILE A 190 -13.04 -10.73 4.70
CA ILE A 190 -12.24 -9.91 5.61
C ILE A 190 -11.70 -10.80 6.71
N LYS A 191 -10.36 -10.94 6.76
CA LYS A 191 -9.67 -11.67 7.82
C LYS A 191 -9.43 -10.79 9.04
N SER A 192 -8.96 -9.57 8.82
CA SER A 192 -8.80 -8.60 9.90
C SER A 192 -9.02 -7.16 9.45
N CYS A 193 -9.48 -6.32 10.36
CA CYS A 193 -9.65 -4.89 10.12
C CYS A 193 -9.21 -4.07 11.34
N ARG A 194 -8.74 -2.84 11.08
CA ARG A 194 -8.29 -1.90 12.11
C ARG A 194 -8.74 -0.49 11.78
N SER A 195 -9.54 0.11 12.64
CA SER A 195 -9.95 1.51 12.51
C SER A 195 -8.80 2.46 12.88
N VAL A 196 -8.68 3.57 12.17
CA VAL A 196 -7.66 4.62 12.40
C VAL A 196 -8.34 5.93 12.75
N TYR A 197 -8.08 6.40 13.96
CA TYR A 197 -8.65 7.58 14.58
C TYR A 197 -7.64 8.72 14.60
N PRO A 198 -8.01 9.94 14.19
CA PRO A 198 -7.15 11.12 14.39
C PRO A 198 -6.84 11.33 15.87
N ARG A 199 -7.88 11.29 16.69
CA ARG A 199 -7.87 11.35 18.16
C ARG A 199 -8.95 10.41 18.70
N GLU A 200 -8.82 10.01 19.95
CA GLU A 200 -9.80 9.13 20.62
C GLU A 200 -11.22 9.71 20.64
N SER A 201 -11.35 11.03 20.74
CA SER A 201 -12.64 11.74 20.76
C SER A 201 -13.24 12.00 19.37
N GLU A 202 -12.55 11.68 18.29
CA GLU A 202 -12.95 11.98 16.92
C GLU A 202 -13.44 10.71 16.19
N PRO A 203 -14.26 10.82 15.14
CA PRO A 203 -14.58 9.65 14.31
C PRO A 203 -13.33 9.15 13.55
N PRO A 204 -13.29 7.86 13.18
CA PRO A 204 -12.19 7.33 12.38
C PRO A 204 -12.19 7.90 10.96
N ASN A 205 -10.99 8.23 10.46
CA ASN A 205 -10.81 8.69 9.08
C ASN A 205 -10.64 7.52 8.11
N PHE A 206 -9.91 6.50 8.55
CA PHE A 206 -9.58 5.33 7.73
C PHE A 206 -9.87 4.04 8.47
N PHE A 207 -9.90 2.96 7.71
CA PHE A 207 -9.68 1.62 8.23
C PHE A 207 -8.66 0.89 7.34
N LEU A 208 -7.87 0.06 7.99
CA LEU A 208 -6.97 -0.90 7.39
C LEU A 208 -7.68 -2.24 7.33
N VAL A 209 -7.52 -2.98 6.24
CA VAL A 209 -8.23 -4.24 6.05
C VAL A 209 -7.35 -5.27 5.34
N ARG A 210 -7.37 -6.49 5.87
CA ARG A 210 -6.75 -7.67 5.29
C ARG A 210 -7.85 -8.61 4.82
N CYS A 211 -7.82 -8.98 3.55
CA CYS A 211 -8.73 -9.95 2.96
C CYS A 211 -7.99 -11.21 2.50
N ASN A 212 -8.68 -12.35 2.44
CA ASN A 212 -8.22 -13.59 1.82
C ASN A 212 -9.43 -14.43 1.37
N PHE A 213 -9.22 -15.65 0.88
CA PHE A 213 -10.31 -16.56 0.50
C PHE A 213 -10.80 -17.43 1.68
N GLU A 214 -9.93 -17.69 2.65
CA GLU A 214 -10.12 -18.74 3.66
C GLU A 214 -10.66 -18.26 5.01
N ALA A 215 -10.81 -16.94 5.26
CA ALA A 215 -11.22 -16.47 6.58
C ALA A 215 -12.56 -17.08 7.04
N GLU A 216 -12.54 -17.74 8.19
CA GLU A 216 -13.75 -18.24 8.85
C GLU A 216 -14.40 -17.18 9.75
N SER A 217 -13.57 -16.28 10.28
CA SER A 217 -13.96 -15.19 11.15
C SER A 217 -13.16 -13.93 10.86
N GLN A 218 -13.81 -12.79 11.11
CA GLN A 218 -13.21 -11.46 11.02
C GLN A 218 -12.65 -11.05 12.39
N GLU A 219 -11.36 -10.76 12.43
CA GLU A 219 -10.70 -10.19 13.60
C GLU A 219 -10.77 -8.66 13.56
N VAL A 220 -11.41 -8.05 14.55
CA VAL A 220 -11.38 -6.59 14.74
C VAL A 220 -10.22 -6.25 15.67
N LEU A 221 -9.18 -5.64 15.12
CA LEU A 221 -8.00 -5.24 15.88
C LEU A 221 -8.28 -3.97 16.71
N PRO A 222 -7.57 -3.78 17.84
CA PRO A 222 -7.66 -2.56 18.63
C PRO A 222 -7.47 -1.31 17.75
N PRO A 223 -8.27 -0.25 17.93
CA PRO A 223 -8.17 0.94 17.11
C PRO A 223 -6.78 1.57 17.23
N LEU A 224 -6.30 2.16 16.14
CA LEU A 224 -5.09 2.97 16.16
C LEU A 224 -5.48 4.43 16.38
N ILE A 225 -5.01 5.03 17.47
CA ILE A 225 -5.17 6.47 17.74
C ILE A 225 -3.89 7.19 17.30
N LEU A 226 -4.00 8.15 16.38
CA LEU A 226 -2.83 8.84 15.85
C LEU A 226 -2.29 9.87 16.83
N LEU A 227 -3.12 10.78 17.35
CA LEU A 227 -2.70 11.89 18.19
C LEU A 227 -3.23 11.78 19.61
N GLY A 228 -2.36 12.01 20.59
CA GLY A 228 -2.72 12.16 22.00
C GLY A 228 -3.35 13.52 22.32
N PRO A 229 -3.83 13.73 23.56
CA PRO A 229 -4.42 15.01 23.99
C PRO A 229 -3.48 16.21 23.85
N ASP A 230 -2.17 15.98 23.90
CA ASP A 230 -1.11 16.99 23.75
C ASP A 230 -0.82 17.38 22.28
N GLY A 231 -1.52 16.75 21.32
CA GLY A 231 -1.31 16.99 19.89
C GLY A 231 -0.09 16.31 19.29
N ARG A 232 0.62 15.48 20.06
CA ARG A 232 1.73 14.65 19.55
C ARG A 232 1.23 13.29 19.10
N TYR A 233 2.01 12.60 18.28
CA TYR A 233 1.71 11.21 17.95
C TYR A 233 1.71 10.35 19.22
N THR A 234 0.76 9.42 19.31
CA THR A 234 0.79 8.39 20.35
C THR A 234 2.05 7.53 20.19
N PRO A 235 2.52 6.86 21.25
CA PRO A 235 3.69 5.97 21.16
C PRO A 235 3.57 4.95 20.03
N GLU A 236 2.38 4.38 19.84
CA GLU A 236 2.13 3.41 18.77
C GLU A 236 2.24 4.04 17.37
N ALA A 237 1.66 5.22 17.17
CA ALA A 237 1.74 5.93 15.90
C ALA A 237 3.18 6.38 15.59
N GLU A 238 3.92 6.85 16.59
CA GLU A 238 5.33 7.23 16.46
C GLU A 238 6.20 6.04 16.03
N GLU A 239 5.99 4.85 16.60
CA GLU A 239 6.66 3.63 16.16
C GLU A 239 6.38 3.32 14.68
N ILE A 240 5.13 3.46 14.25
CA ILE A 240 4.75 3.23 12.85
C ILE A 240 5.48 4.23 11.93
N PHE A 241 5.41 5.52 12.24
CA PHE A 241 6.01 6.59 11.41
C PHE A 241 7.55 6.58 11.44
N THR A 242 8.16 6.00 12.48
CA THR A 242 9.62 5.83 12.56
C THR A 242 10.13 4.47 12.05
N GLY A 243 9.22 3.59 11.63
CA GLY A 243 9.52 2.30 11.00
C GLY A 243 9.78 1.19 12.01
N ARG A 244 8.73 0.84 12.76
CA ARG A 244 8.70 -0.22 13.77
C ARG A 244 9.48 -1.46 13.32
N GLN A 245 10.46 -1.86 14.12
CA GLN A 245 11.12 -3.14 13.94
C GLN A 245 10.30 -4.24 14.62
N ARG A 246 9.55 -5.02 13.85
CA ARG A 246 9.00 -6.26 14.36
C ARG A 246 10.12 -7.28 14.41
N LYS A 247 10.43 -7.81 15.61
CA LYS A 247 11.25 -9.02 15.72
C LYS A 247 10.49 -10.13 15.01
N PHE A 248 10.88 -10.47 13.79
CA PHE A 248 10.44 -11.72 13.17
C PHE A 248 10.95 -12.83 14.09
N LYS A 249 10.07 -13.73 14.57
CA LYS A 249 10.56 -14.96 15.17
C LYS A 249 11.41 -15.62 14.10
N GLU A 250 12.72 -15.69 14.32
CA GLU A 250 13.59 -16.53 13.51
C GLU A 250 12.97 -17.92 13.52
N ILE A 251 12.61 -18.42 12.34
CA ILE A 251 12.31 -19.84 12.18
C ILE A 251 13.66 -20.51 12.43
N ASN A 252 13.78 -21.14 13.59
CA ASN A 252 14.96 -21.92 13.93
C ASN A 252 14.93 -23.18 13.06
N TRP A 253 15.71 -23.16 11.97
CA TRP A 253 15.80 -24.27 11.01
C TRP A 253 16.52 -25.50 11.59
N ASP A 254 17.09 -25.39 12.79
CA ASP A 254 17.81 -26.49 13.46
C ASP A 254 16.87 -27.53 14.11
N ASN A 255 15.54 -27.37 14.00
CA ASN A 255 14.54 -28.28 14.59
C ASN A 255 13.62 -28.93 13.54
N ILE A 256 14.17 -29.33 12.39
CA ILE A 256 13.48 -30.27 11.47
C ILE A 256 13.76 -31.69 11.95
N ALA A 257 12.96 -32.18 12.89
CA ALA A 257 12.93 -33.60 13.23
C ALA A 257 11.51 -34.21 13.25
N ASP A 258 10.43 -33.41 13.29
CA ASP A 258 9.08 -33.96 13.50
C ASP A 258 8.04 -33.44 12.49
N ILE A 259 8.26 -33.67 11.19
CA ILE A 259 7.17 -33.65 10.21
C ILE A 259 7.15 -35.01 9.52
N GLU A 260 6.44 -35.96 10.14
CA GLU A 260 5.91 -37.11 9.42
C GLU A 260 4.76 -36.66 8.50
N TYR A 261 4.66 -37.36 7.36
CA TYR A 261 3.92 -37.04 6.12
C TYR A 261 2.47 -36.57 6.26
#